data_AF-A0A943JV68-F1
#
_entry.id   AF-A0A943JV68-F1
#
_cell.length_a   1.000
_cell.length_b   1.000
_cell.length_c   1.000
_cell.angle_alpha   90.00
_cell.angle_beta   90.00
_cell.angle_gamma   90.00
#
_symmetry.space_group_name_H-M   'P 1'
#
loop_
_entity.id
_entity.type
_entity.pdbx_description
1 polymer ?
#
loop_
_entity_poly.entity_id
_entity_poly.type
_entity_poly.pdbx_seq_one_letter_code
_entity_poly.pdbx_strand_id
1 'polypeptide(L)' 'MELLDTLKDIILNADSFEKSKNYYFENHICKKTGDNIKVNLDFKLSNEDNDKIMKFGICKHCKKVFYYYDFESKSF' A
#
# COMPACT_ATOMS: atom_id res chain seq x y z
N MET A 1 -12.27 -8.16 11.80
CA MET A 1 -12.17 -8.19 10.33
C MET A 1 -10.84 -8.83 10.01
N GLU A 2 -10.85 -9.99 9.35
CA GLU A 2 -9.60 -10.73 9.08
C GLU A 2 -8.71 -9.97 8.07
N LEU A 3 -7.40 -10.12 8.23
CA LEU A 3 -6.39 -9.55 7.33
C LEU A 3 -6.61 -10.02 5.88
N LEU A 4 -7.05 -11.27 5.71
CA LEU A 4 -7.32 -11.87 4.40
C LEU A 4 -8.49 -11.18 3.68
N ASP A 5 -9.57 -10.87 4.39
CA ASP A 5 -10.72 -10.18 3.81
C ASP A 5 -10.37 -8.74 3.42
N THR A 6 -9.53 -8.09 4.24
CA THR A 6 -8.99 -6.76 3.92
C THR A 6 -8.16 -6.81 2.64
N LEU A 7 -7.30 -7.81 2.49
CA LEU A 7 -6.48 -8.00 1.29
C LEU A 7 -7.36 -8.25 0.05
N LYS A 8 -8.35 -9.13 0.14
CA LYS A 8 -9.31 -9.40 -0.95
C LYS A 8 -10.07 -8.13 -1.34
N ASP A 9 -10.56 -7.36 -0.38
CA ASP A 9 -11.24 -6.09 -0.62
C ASP A 9 -10.35 -5.10 -1.37
N ILE A 10 -9.06 -5.01 -1.02
CA ILE A 10 -8.11 -4.11 -1.69
C ILE A 10 -7.88 -4.53 -3.14
N ILE A 11 -7.67 -5.82 -3.40
CA ILE A 11 -7.44 -6.33 -4.77
C ILE A 11 -8.64 -6.00 -5.66
N LEU A 12 -9.86 -6.07 -5.12
CA LEU A 12 -11.08 -5.87 -5.87
C LEU A 12 -11.51 -4.41 -5.98
N ASN A 13 -11.25 -3.59 -4.96
CA ASN A 13 -11.88 -2.28 -4.78
C ASN A 13 -10.88 -1.12 -4.57
N ALA A 14 -9.59 -1.31 -4.83
CA ALA A 14 -8.62 -0.21 -4.75
C ALA A 14 -8.95 0.89 -5.78
N ASP A 15 -9.03 2.14 -5.32
CA ASP A 15 -9.32 3.30 -6.18
C ASP A 15 -8.12 3.67 -7.06
N SER A 16 -6.92 3.63 -6.48
CA SER A 16 -5.67 3.93 -7.17
C SER A 16 -4.46 3.43 -6.39
N PHE A 17 -3.37 3.17 -7.10
CA PHE A 17 -2.07 2.80 -6.54
C PHE A 17 -1.09 3.94 -6.78
N GLU A 18 -0.45 4.43 -5.71
CA GLU A 18 0.55 5.49 -5.78
C GLU A 18 1.84 5.06 -5.08
N LYS A 19 2.97 5.28 -5.74
CA LYS A 19 4.27 5.04 -5.12
C LYS A 19 4.52 6.10 -4.04
N SER A 20 4.66 5.66 -2.80
CA SER A 20 4.98 6.51 -1.67
C SER A 20 6.40 7.08 -1.82
N LYS A 21 6.56 8.32 -1.34
CA LYS A 21 7.86 8.99 -1.22
C LYS A 21 8.58 8.62 0.08
N ASN A 22 7.91 7.88 0.96
CA ASN A 22 8.34 7.56 2.30
C ASN A 22 8.34 6.05 2.53
N TYR A 23 9.20 5.59 3.44
CA TYR A 23 9.37 4.16 3.71
C TYR A 23 8.34 3.61 4.72
N TYR A 24 7.83 4.46 5.61
CA TYR A 24 7.02 4.04 6.77
C TYR A 24 5.55 4.47 6.67
N PHE A 25 5.29 5.67 6.16
CA PHE A 25 3.94 6.19 6.06
C PHE A 25 3.84 7.27 4.98
N GLU A 26 2.66 7.47 4.41
CA GLU A 26 2.34 8.59 3.54
C GLU A 26 1.24 9.45 4.16
N ASN A 27 1.36 10.77 4.02
CA ASN A 27 0.28 11.68 4.37
C ASN A 27 -0.61 11.90 3.15
N HIS A 28 -1.91 11.68 3.31
CA HIS A 28 -2.87 11.69 2.22
C HIS A 28 -4.08 12.54 2.55
N ILE A 29 -4.36 13.54 1.71
CA ILE A 29 -5.64 14.26 1.75
C ILE A 29 -6.73 13.36 1.15
N CYS A 30 -7.58 12.81 2.03
CA CYS A 30 -8.63 11.88 1.66
C CYS A 30 -9.73 12.57 0.87
N LYS A 31 -9.93 12.19 -0.40
CA LYS A 31 -11.00 12.77 -1.23
C LYS A 31 -12.42 12.53 -0.69
N LYS A 32 -12.63 11.47 0.10
CA LYS A 32 -13.95 11.15 0.66
C LYS A 32 -14.27 11.91 1.93
N THR A 33 -13.28 12.23 2.77
CA THR A 33 -13.52 12.90 4.06
C THR A 33 -13.01 14.35 4.09
N GLY A 34 -12.09 14.72 3.20
CA GLY A 34 -11.40 16.01 3.19
C GLY A 34 -10.19 16.08 4.13
N ASP A 35 -10.00 15.09 5.01
CA ASP A 35 -8.98 15.11 6.05
C ASP A 35 -7.59 14.70 5.56
N ASN A 36 -6.56 15.20 6.25
CA ASN A 36 -5.21 14.69 6.12
C ASN A 36 -5.05 13.42 6.98
N ILE A 37 -4.90 12.27 6.32
CA ILE A 37 -4.80 10.96 6.93
C ILE A 37 -3.38 10.43 6.79
N LYS A 38 -2.80 10.00 7.91
CA LYS A 38 -1.56 9.23 7.91
C LYS A 38 -1.85 7.78 7.56
N VAL A 39 -1.30 7.31 6.45
CA VAL A 39 -1.40 5.92 5.99
C VAL A 39 -0.07 5.22 6.24
N ASN A 40 -0.02 4.31 7.21
CA ASN A 40 1.19 3.51 7.46
C ASN A 40 1.34 2.40 6.42
N LEU A 41 2.58 2.14 6.00
CA LEU A 41 2.95 1.10 5.03
C LEU A 41 3.30 -0.22 5.74
N ASP A 42 2.39 -0.70 6.58
CA ASP A 42 2.66 -1.84 7.48
C ASP A 42 2.50 -3.21 6.80
N PHE A 43 1.86 -3.29 5.63
CA PHE A 43 1.67 -4.54 4.91
C PHE A 43 2.85 -4.82 3.98
N LYS A 44 3.20 -6.10 3.84
CA LYS A 44 4.30 -6.56 2.98
C LYS A 44 3.80 -7.64 2.02
N LEU A 45 4.16 -7.52 0.76
CA LEU A 45 4.04 -8.56 -0.27
C LEU A 45 5.45 -8.90 -0.75
N SER A 46 5.78 -10.19 -0.76
CA SER A 46 7.02 -10.72 -1.31
C SER A 46 6.71 -11.59 -2.52
N ASN A 47 7.52 -11.47 -3.56
CA ASN A 47 7.49 -12.35 -4.72
C ASN A 47 8.83 -13.12 -4.76
N GLU A 48 8.74 -14.45 -4.63
CA GLU A 48 9.91 -15.34 -4.59
C GLU A 48 10.61 -15.41 -5.95
N ASP A 49 9.89 -15.24 -7.07
CA ASP A 49 10.46 -15.40 -8.42
C ASP A 49 11.51 -14.33 -8.77
N ASN A 50 11.48 -13.19 -8.08
CA ASN A 50 12.35 -12.04 -8.36
C ASN A 50 12.87 -11.34 -7.10
N ASP A 51 12.73 -11.99 -5.95
CA ASP A 51 13.04 -11.46 -4.62
C ASP A 51 12.39 -10.09 -4.32
N LYS A 52 11.35 -9.66 -5.04
CA LYS A 52 10.79 -8.32 -4.86
C LYS A 52 9.97 -8.26 -3.59
N ILE A 53 10.21 -7.21 -2.81
CA ILE A 53 9.44 -6.90 -1.62
C ILE A 53 8.75 -5.55 -1.82
N MET A 54 7.42 -5.56 -1.74
CA MET A 54 6.58 -4.37 -1.74
C MET A 54 5.96 -4.17 -0.36
N LYS A 55 6.21 -3.00 0.25
CA LYS A 55 5.46 -2.51 1.40
C LYS A 55 4.30 -1.66 0.92
N PHE A 56 3.15 -1.73 1.58
CA PHE A 56 2.00 -0.93 1.20
C PHE A 56 1.08 -0.63 2.39
N GLY A 57 0.28 0.41 2.21
CA GLY A 57 -0.70 0.90 3.16
C GLY A 57 -1.95 1.39 2.43
N ILE A 58 -3.09 1.39 3.11
CA ILE A 58 -4.38 1.71 2.48
C ILE A 58 -5.12 2.77 3.28
N CYS A 59 -5.60 3.80 2.60
CA CYS A 59 -6.60 4.69 3.18
C CYS A 59 -7.94 3.95 3.28
N LYS A 60 -8.43 3.72 4.50
CA LYS A 60 -9.67 2.96 4.76
C LYS A 60 -10.92 3.60 4.15
N HIS A 61 -10.90 4.92 3.94
CA HIS A 61 -12.05 5.68 3.43
C HIS A 61 -12.10 5.67 1.91
N CYS A 62 -11.06 6.21 1.25
CA CYS A 62 -11.02 6.34 -0.20
C CYS A 62 -10.46 5.11 -0.93
N LYS A 63 -9.94 4.11 -0.19
CA LYS A 63 -9.35 2.87 -0.76
C LYS A 63 -8.15 3.13 -1.67
N LYS A 64 -7.51 4.29 -1.53
CA LYS A 64 -6.24 4.58 -2.17
C LYS A 64 -5.13 3.79 -1.50
N VAL A 65 -4.29 3.15 -2.31
CA VAL A 65 -3.16 2.31 -1.88
C VAL A 65 -1.87 3.07 -2.14
N PHE A 66 -1.04 3.16 -1.10
CA PHE A 66 0.31 3.69 -1.18
C PHE A 66 1.29 2.54 -1.07
N TYR A 67 2.32 2.51 -1.91
CA TYR A 67 3.28 1.42 -1.91
C TYR A 67 4.73 1.89 -2.07
N TYR A 68 5.66 1.08 -1.58
CA TYR A 68 7.10 1.29 -1.68
C TYR A 68 7.78 -0.05 -1.93
N TYR A 69 8.78 -0.09 -2.83
CA TYR A 69 9.58 -1.30 -3.05
C TYR A 69 10.78 -1.28 -2.13
N ASP A 70 10.75 -2.12 -1.09
CA ASP A 70 11.79 -2.23 -0.05
C ASP A 70 13.06 -2.88 -0.62
N PHE A 71 12.88 -3.80 -1.57
CA PHE A 71 13.96 -4.46 -2.29
C PHE A 71 13.46 -4.90 -3.65
N GLU A 72 14.31 -4.72 -4.67
CA GLU A 72 14.13 -5.24 -6.01
C GLU A 72 15.50 -5.75 -6.45
N SER A 73 15.67 -7.07 -6.55
CA SER A 73 16.90 -7.60 -7.14
C SER A 73 16.91 -7.16 -8.60
N LYS A 74 17.92 -6.38 -8.97
CA LYS A 74 18.32 -6.28 -10.37
C LYS A 74 19.22 -7.47 -10.58
N SER A 75 18.75 -8.45 -11.35
CA SER A 75 19.53 -9.64 -11.72
C SER A 75 20.99 -9.23 -12.01
N PHE A 76 21.93 -9.90 -11.35
CA PHE A 76 23.37 -9.76 -11.64
C PHE A 76 23.71 -10.32 -13.02
#